data_AF-A0A377HZK2-F1
#
_entry.id   AF-A0A377HZK2-F1
#
_cell.length_a   1.000
_cell.length_b   1.000
_cell.length_c   1.000
_cell.angle_alpha   90.00
_cell.angle_beta   90.00
_cell.angle_gamma   90.00
#
_symmetry.space_group_name_H-M   'P 1'
#
loop_
_entity.id
_entity.type
_entity.pdbx_description
1 polymer ?
#
loop_
_entity_poly.entity_id
_entity_poly.type
_entity_poly.pdbx_seq_one_letter_code
_entity_poly.pdbx_strand_id
1 'polypeptide(L)' 'MKNDLNYAVELIRKADGILITAGAGMSVDSGLPDFRSVGGFWNAYPMFKEHNISFEDIATPLAYKHN' A
#
# COMPACT_ATOMS: atom_id res chain seq x y z
N MET A 1 22.27 3.68 -13.07
CA MET A 1 21.36 3.88 -11.91
C MET A 1 22.20 4.51 -10.81
N LYS A 2 21.80 5.65 -10.25
CA LYS A 2 22.47 6.15 -9.03
C LYS A 2 22.29 5.08 -7.95
N ASN A 3 23.28 4.90 -7.07
CA ASN A 3 23.11 4.03 -5.91
C ASN A 3 22.11 4.71 -4.96
N ASP A 4 20.84 4.32 -5.05
CA ASP A 4 19.71 4.98 -4.37
C ASP A 4 19.87 5.00 -2.85
N LEU A 5 20.56 4.00 -2.28
CA LEU A 5 20.90 3.96 -0.86
C LEU A 5 21.88 5.06 -0.46
N ASN A 6 22.97 5.23 -1.23
CA ASN A 6 23.96 6.29 -0.94
C ASN A 6 23.32 7.68 -1.06
N TYR A 7 22.38 7.85 -1.99
CA TYR A 7 21.65 9.10 -2.13
C TYR A 7 20.71 9.37 -0.95
N ALA A 8 19.97 8.35 -0.48
CA ALA A 8 19.14 8.48 0.71
C ALA A 8 19.96 8.80 1.97
N VAL A 9 21.13 8.18 2.15
CA VAL A 9 22.04 8.44 3.28
C VAL A 9 22.51 9.90 3.29
N GLU A 10 22.90 10.43 2.13
CA GLU A 10 23.30 11.83 1.98
C GLU A 10 22.17 12.80 2.37
N LEU A 11 20.93 12.52 1.96
CA LEU A 11 19.77 13.34 2.31
C LEU A 11 19.49 13.31 3.82
N ILE A 12 19.54 12.14 4.46
CA ILE A 12 19.35 11.99 5.91
C ILE A 12 20.40 12.77 6.70
N ARG A 13 21.68 12.70 6.28
CA ARG A 13 22.79 13.39 6.97
C ARG A 13 22.69 14.90 6.92
N LYS A 14 22.08 15.45 5.86
CA LYS A 14 21.97 16.90 5.63
C LYS A 14 20.68 17.52 6.17
N ALA A 15 19.75 16.70 6.67
CA ALA A 15 18.46 17.19 7.11
C ALA A 15 18.54 17.82 8.51
N ASP A 16 18.04 19.04 8.65
CA ASP A 16 17.87 19.71 9.95
C ASP A 16 16.72 19.10 10.78
N GLY A 17 15.79 18.41 10.11
CA GLY A 17 14.67 17.70 10.72
C GLY A 17 14.10 16.64 9.79
N ILE A 18 13.57 15.57 10.37
CA ILE A 18 13.04 14.42 9.63
C ILE A 18 11.61 14.15 10.09
N LEU A 19 10.67 14.12 9.13
CA LEU A 19 9.32 13.61 9.33
C LEU A 19 9.21 12.24 8.67
N ILE A 20 8.92 11.22 9.46
CA ILE A 20 8.67 9.87 8.96
C ILE A 20 7.16 9.67 8.94
N THR A 21 6.62 9.39 7.76
CA THR A 21 5.25 8.91 7.59
C THR A 21 5.30 7.43 7.25
N ALA A 22 4.32 6.67 7.71
CA ALA A 22 4.22 5.25 7.43
C ALA A 22 2.82 4.92 6.93
N GLY A 23 2.74 4.06 5.92
CA GLY A 23 1.50 3.42 5.49
C GLY A 23 1.45 1.96 5.93
N ALA A 24 0.35 1.28 5.61
CA ALA A 24 0.14 -0.14 5.95
C ALA A 24 1.24 -1.07 5.40
N GLY A 25 1.94 -0.69 4.33
CA GLY A 25 3.09 -1.46 3.81
C GLY A 25 4.20 -1.68 4.83
N MET A 26 4.38 -0.78 5.81
CA MET A 26 5.40 -0.91 6.84
C MET A 26 5.14 -2.10 7.80
N SER A 27 3.90 -2.57 7.90
CA SER A 27 3.53 -3.66 8.83
C SER A 27 3.49 -5.04 8.19
N VAL A 28 3.74 -5.16 6.88
CA VAL A 28 3.67 -6.43 6.14
C VAL A 28 4.63 -7.48 6.70
N ASP A 29 5.87 -7.07 7.00
CA ASP A 29 6.88 -7.96 7.59
C ASP A 29 6.54 -8.37 9.04
N SER A 30 5.56 -7.71 9.68
CA SER A 30 5.01 -8.08 10.99
C SER A 30 3.78 -8.99 10.88
N GLY A 31 3.43 -9.46 9.68
CA GLY A 31 2.29 -10.34 9.42
C GLY A 31 0.94 -9.63 9.29
N LEU A 32 0.91 -8.29 9.33
CA LEU A 32 -0.31 -7.52 9.05
C LEU A 32 -0.40 -7.23 7.55
N PRO A 33 -1.44 -7.72 6.85
CA PRO A 33 -1.57 -7.47 5.42
C PRO A 33 -1.75 -5.98 5.19
N ASP A 34 -1.06 -5.45 4.19
CA ASP A 34 -1.40 -4.14 3.65
C ASP A 34 -2.70 -4.25 2.84
N PHE A 35 -3.16 -3.12 2.30
CA PHE A 35 -4.40 -3.12 1.54
C PHE A 35 -4.19 -3.50 0.07
N ARG A 36 -3.10 -3.02 -0.54
CA ARG A 36 -2.99 -2.86 -2.00
C ARG A 36 -1.92 -3.73 -2.67
N SER A 37 -1.06 -4.42 -1.93
CA SER A 37 -0.11 -5.35 -2.56
C SER A 37 -0.85 -6.52 -3.22
N VAL A 38 -0.14 -7.30 -4.04
CA VAL A 38 -0.70 -8.51 -4.69
C VAL A 38 -1.29 -9.49 -3.67
N GLY A 39 -0.73 -9.56 -2.46
CA GLY A 39 -1.25 -10.35 -1.33
C GLY A 39 -2.03 -9.53 -0.29
N GLY A 40 -2.26 -8.25 -0.56
CA GLY A 40 -2.94 -7.33 0.34
C GLY A 40 -4.43 -7.62 0.45
N PHE A 41 -5.06 -7.04 1.47
CA PHE A 41 -6.45 -7.29 1.87
C PHE A 41 -7.42 -7.29 0.69
N TRP A 42 -7.32 -6.33 -0.24
CA TRP A 42 -8.26 -6.24 -1.36
C TRP A 42 -8.14 -7.38 -2.37
N ASN A 43 -6.94 -7.93 -2.56
CA ASN A 43 -6.69 -9.07 -3.45
C ASN A 43 -6.87 -10.42 -2.74
N ALA A 44 -6.66 -10.45 -1.41
CA ALA A 44 -6.76 -11.66 -0.60
C ALA A 44 -8.17 -11.92 -0.04
N TYR A 45 -9.06 -10.93 -0.04
CA TYR A 45 -10.42 -11.09 0.49
C TYR A 45 -11.22 -12.11 -0.35
N PRO A 46 -11.67 -13.23 0.25
CA PRO A 46 -12.25 -14.34 -0.52
C PRO A 46 -13.40 -13.93 -1.44
N MET A 47 -14.34 -13.10 -0.95
CA MET A 47 -15.50 -12.69 -1.74
C MET A 47 -15.12 -11.89 -2.99
N PHE A 48 -14.11 -11.02 -2.90
CA PHE A 48 -13.66 -10.23 -4.07
C PHE A 48 -12.82 -11.07 -5.02
N LYS A 49 -11.95 -11.93 -4.46
CA LYS A 49 -11.12 -12.84 -5.24
C LYS A 49 -11.95 -13.85 -6.03
N GLU A 50 -12.99 -14.44 -5.42
CA GLU A 50 -13.90 -15.39 -6.07
C GLU A 50 -14.68 -14.76 -7.23
N HIS A 51 -15.00 -13.46 -7.12
CA HIS A 51 -15.75 -12.72 -8.13
C HIS A 51 -14.85 -11.94 -9.10
N ASN A 52 -13.52 -12.09 -9.00
CA ASN A 52 -12.52 -11.33 -9.75
C ASN A 52 -12.77 -9.80 -9.71
N ILE A 53 -13.20 -9.30 -8.55
CA ILE A 53 -13.48 -7.88 -8.28
C ILE A 53 -12.19 -7.26 -7.74
N SER A 54 -11.72 -6.19 -8.39
CA SER A 54 -10.58 -5.41 -7.90
C SER A 54 -11.02 -4.37 -6.87
N PHE A 55 -10.07 -3.82 -6.10
CA PHE A 55 -10.36 -2.70 -5.21
C PHE A 55 -10.94 -1.51 -5.97
N GLU A 56 -10.37 -1.23 -7.13
CA GLU A 56 -10.73 -0.11 -7.99
C GLU A 56 -12.20 -0.18 -8.42
N ASP A 57 -12.73 -1.39 -8.61
CA ASP A 57 -14.13 -1.60 -8.97
C ASP A 57 -15.09 -1.19 -7.84
N ILE A 58 -14.72 -1.43 -6.58
CA ILE A 58 -15.58 -1.15 -5.40
C ILE A 58 -15.31 0.21 -4.77
N ALA A 59 -14.16 0.84 -5.04
CA ALA A 59 -13.75 2.12 -4.49
C ALA A 59 -14.40 3.33 -5.21
N THR A 60 -15.58 3.14 -5.80
CA THR A 60 -16.32 4.17 -6.53
C THR A 60 -17.77 4.26 -6.05
N PRO A 61 -18.45 5.41 -6.23
CA PRO A 61 -19.87 5.54 -5.90
C PRO A 61 -20.78 4.57 -6.68
N LEU A 62 -20.31 4.02 -7.81
CA LEU A 62 -21.08 3.06 -8.61
C LEU A 62 -21.33 1.75 -7.87
N ALA A 63 -20.46 1.36 -6.94
CA ALA A 63 -20.61 0.16 -6.13
C ALA A 63 -21.89 0.14 -5.29
N TYR A 64 -22.50 1.30 -5.03
CA TYR A 64 -23.73 1.46 -4.24
C TYR A 64 -25.00 1.60 -5.09
N LYS A 65 -24.91 1.58 -6.43
CA LYS A 65 -26.03 1.97 -7.33
C LYS A 65 -27.12 0.92 -7.56
N HIS A 66 -27.17 -0.16 -6.80
CA HIS A 66 -28.24 -1.16 -6.90
C HIS A 66 -28.93 -1.37 -5.53
N ASN A 67 -29.89 -0.49 -5.24
CA ASN A 67 -31.05 -0.79 -4.39
C ASN A 67 -32.30 -0.59 -5.24
#